data_AF-A0A2M6YD15-F1
#
_entry.id   AF-A0A2M6YD15-F1
#
_cell.length_a   1.000
_cell.length_b   1.000
_cell.length_c   1.000
_cell.angle_alpha   90.00
_cell.angle_beta   90.00
_cell.angle_gamma   90.00
#
_symmetry.space_group_name_H-M   'P 1'
#
loop_
_entity.id
_entity.type
_entity.pdbx_description
1 polymer ?
#
loop_
_entity_poly.entity_id
_entity_poly.type
_entity_poly.pdbx_seq_one_letter_code
_entity_poly.pdbx_strand_id
1 'polypeptide(L)'
;PGKYIDIDLTKQLLTLFNGTNQEGQFIVSSGKASTPTPTGTRTIDGHNPKAWSAPYGLYMPWWISMGGGYGIHELPEWPSGYKEGANHLGIPVSHGCVRLGIGPAEFVYNWTPDGTQVYIHK
;
A
#
# COMPACT_ATOMS: atom_id res chain seq x y z
N PRO A 1 -10.97 -19.05 8.09
CA PRO A 1 -9.87 -18.07 7.95
C PRO A 1 -10.41 -16.83 7.24
N GLY A 2 -10.12 -15.64 7.75
CA GLY A 2 -10.69 -14.38 7.26
C GLY A 2 -9.88 -13.76 6.12
N LYS A 3 -10.17 -12.50 5.82
CA LYS A 3 -9.41 -11.67 4.87
C LYS A 3 -8.00 -11.37 5.39
N TYR A 4 -7.00 -11.45 4.52
CA TYR A 4 -5.64 -10.98 4.77
C TYR A 4 -4.96 -10.52 3.48
N ILE A 5 -3.89 -9.74 3.65
CA ILE A 5 -3.05 -9.24 2.55
C ILE A 5 -1.67 -9.86 2.66
N ASP A 6 -1.14 -10.35 1.54
CA ASP A 6 0.24 -10.80 1.40
C ASP A 6 1.01 -9.82 0.51
N ILE A 7 2.19 -9.37 0.97
CA ILE A 7 3.06 -8.44 0.25
C ILE A 7 4.44 -9.08 0.10
N ASP A 8 4.76 -9.47 -1.14
CA ASP A 8 6.06 -9.98 -1.55
C ASP A 8 6.91 -8.83 -2.08
N LEU A 9 7.88 -8.38 -1.27
CA LEU A 9 8.76 -7.26 -1.61
C LEU A 9 9.77 -7.61 -2.71
N THR A 10 10.09 -8.90 -2.92
CA THR A 10 11.00 -9.33 -3.97
C THR A 10 10.32 -9.31 -5.34
N LYS A 11 9.04 -9.71 -5.38
CA LYS A 11 8.21 -9.66 -6.58
C LYS A 11 7.50 -8.33 -6.80
N GLN A 12 7.48 -7.45 -5.80
CA GLN A 12 6.70 -6.20 -5.80
C GLN A 12 5.22 -6.47 -6.09
N LEU A 13 4.65 -7.45 -5.38
CA LEU A 13 3.26 -7.84 -5.50
C LEU A 13 2.52 -7.75 -4.17
N LEU A 14 1.28 -7.26 -4.25
CA LEU A 14 0.28 -7.35 -3.18
C LEU A 14 -0.81 -8.30 -3.62
N THR A 15 -1.10 -9.30 -2.82
CA THR A 15 -2.13 -10.31 -3.08
C THR A 15 -3.18 -10.29 -1.97
N LEU A 16 -4.45 -10.29 -2.36
CA LEU A 16 -5.59 -10.32 -1.43
C LEU A 16 -6.09 -11.75 -1.30
N PHE A 17 -6.22 -12.22 -0.06
CA PHE A 17 -6.71 -13.55 0.25
C PHE A 17 -7.91 -13.53 1.17
N ASN A 18 -8.90 -14.36 0.87
CA ASN A 18 -10.02 -14.65 1.76
C ASN A 18 -9.99 -16.14 2.09
N GLY A 19 -9.39 -16.47 3.23
CA GLY A 19 -9.03 -17.85 3.53
C GLY A 19 -8.03 -18.41 2.52
N THR A 20 -8.40 -19.43 1.77
CA THR A 20 -7.55 -20.04 0.73
C THR A 20 -7.74 -19.42 -0.65
N ASN A 21 -8.74 -18.55 -0.82
CA ASN A 21 -9.09 -17.98 -2.12
C ASN A 21 -8.27 -16.72 -2.36
N GLN A 22 -7.56 -16.67 -3.48
CA GLN A 22 -6.93 -15.46 -3.98
C GLN A 22 -7.98 -14.61 -4.70
N GLU A 23 -8.33 -13.45 -4.16
CA GLU A 23 -9.37 -12.56 -4.69
C GLU A 23 -8.80 -11.39 -5.51
N GLY A 24 -7.49 -11.14 -5.44
CA GLY A 24 -6.83 -10.12 -6.26
C GLY A 24 -5.31 -10.16 -6.15
N GLN A 25 -4.62 -9.64 -7.16
CA GLN A 25 -3.17 -9.48 -7.16
C GLN A 25 -2.79 -8.23 -7.96
N PHE A 26 -1.92 -7.40 -7.38
CA PHE A 26 -1.59 -6.08 -7.89
C PHE A 26 -0.09 -5.81 -7.79
N ILE A 27 0.46 -5.12 -8.79
CA ILE A 27 1.83 -4.62 -8.75
C ILE A 27 1.89 -3.45 -7.76
N VAL A 28 2.91 -3.45 -6.91
CA VAL A 28 3.17 -2.38 -5.95
C VAL A 28 4.52 -1.72 -6.17
N SER A 29 4.73 -0.58 -5.52
CA SER A 29 6.06 0.00 -5.31
C SER A 29 6.31 0.19 -3.81
N SER A 30 7.25 -0.57 -3.27
CA SER A 30 7.63 -0.53 -1.85
C SER A 30 8.75 0.47 -1.57
N GLY A 31 9.21 0.53 -0.32
CA GLY A 31 10.32 1.36 0.10
C GLY A 31 11.65 0.99 -0.56
N LYS A 32 12.42 1.98 -0.99
CA LYS A 32 13.81 1.80 -1.48
C LYS A 32 14.74 1.33 -0.37
N ALA A 33 15.94 0.87 -0.72
CA ALA A 33 16.91 0.32 0.25
C ALA A 33 17.26 1.27 1.42
N SER A 34 17.30 2.58 1.19
CA SER A 34 17.59 3.57 2.24
C SER A 34 16.39 3.93 3.12
N THR A 35 15.18 3.55 2.74
CA THR A 35 13.92 3.73 3.49
C THR A 35 13.00 2.54 3.25
N PRO A 36 13.38 1.33 3.72
CA PRO A 36 12.73 0.10 3.34
C PRO A 36 11.34 -0.04 3.96
N THR A 37 10.43 -0.73 3.26
CA THR A 37 9.19 -1.21 3.87
C THR A 37 9.53 -2.27 4.92
N PRO A 38 9.06 -2.14 6.17
CA PRO A 38 9.38 -3.09 7.23
C PRO A 38 8.70 -4.43 6.98
N THR A 39 9.48 -5.51 6.99
CA THR A 39 8.96 -6.90 6.94
C THR A 39 8.30 -7.30 8.26
N GLY A 40 7.46 -8.33 8.23
CA GLY A 40 6.76 -8.88 9.38
C GLY A 40 5.25 -8.81 9.22
N THR A 41 4.53 -9.05 10.32
CA THR A 41 3.06 -8.96 10.35
C THR A 41 2.63 -7.59 10.85
N ARG A 42 1.69 -6.98 10.13
CA ARG A 42 1.03 -5.72 10.49
C ARG A 42 -0.48 -5.94 10.54
N THR A 43 -1.18 -5.03 11.21
CA THR A 43 -2.65 -5.02 11.27
C THR A 43 -3.13 -3.69 10.74
N ILE A 44 -4.16 -3.72 9.89
CA ILE A 44 -4.81 -2.50 9.43
C ILE A 44 -5.54 -1.84 10.58
N ASP A 45 -5.23 -0.57 10.85
CA ASP A 45 -5.76 0.20 11.99
C ASP A 45 -6.51 1.48 11.60
N GLY A 46 -6.70 1.71 10.30
CA GLY A 46 -7.58 2.78 9.84
C GLY A 46 -7.47 3.08 8.35
N HIS A 47 -8.40 3.92 7.89
CA HIS A 47 -8.59 4.26 6.48
C HIS A 47 -8.80 5.77 6.30
N ASN A 48 -8.25 6.34 5.23
CA ASN A 48 -8.52 7.72 4.84
C ASN A 48 -8.55 7.85 3.30
N PRO A 49 -9.64 8.36 2.69
CA PRO A 49 -9.76 8.43 1.24
C PRO A 49 -8.76 9.38 0.57
N LYS A 50 -8.25 10.39 1.32
CA LYS A 50 -7.26 11.36 0.81
C LYS A 50 -6.39 11.90 1.94
N ALA A 51 -5.49 11.06 2.47
CA ALA A 51 -4.60 11.47 3.56
C ALA A 51 -3.60 12.52 3.08
N TRP A 52 -3.28 13.50 3.94
CA TRP A 52 -2.22 14.49 3.68
C TRP A 52 -0.93 14.09 4.38
N SER A 53 0.18 14.08 3.64
CA SER A 53 1.51 13.89 4.19
C SER A 53 2.22 15.23 4.36
N ALA A 54 2.17 15.80 5.56
CA ALA A 54 2.84 17.07 5.86
C ALA A 54 4.36 17.05 5.59
N PRO A 55 5.12 15.97 5.92
CA PRO A 55 6.56 15.93 5.64
C PRO A 55 6.91 15.96 4.14
N TYR A 56 6.01 15.46 3.28
CA TYR A 56 6.26 15.35 1.84
C TYR A 56 5.43 16.33 0.99
N GLY A 57 4.53 17.10 1.60
CA GLY A 57 3.71 18.09 0.91
C GLY A 57 2.80 17.51 -0.18
N LEU A 58 2.28 16.30 0.02
CA LEU A 58 1.50 15.56 -0.97
C LEU A 58 0.31 14.82 -0.35
N TYR A 59 -0.68 14.52 -1.18
CA TYR A 59 -1.81 13.66 -0.86
C TYR A 59 -1.49 12.20 -1.16
N MET A 60 -2.05 11.31 -0.34
CA MET A 60 -2.00 9.86 -0.46
C MET A 60 -3.44 9.37 -0.56
N PRO A 61 -4.02 9.30 -1.77
CA PRO A 61 -5.37 8.80 -1.98
C PRO A 61 -5.49 7.34 -1.54
N TRP A 62 -6.66 6.96 -1.04
CA TRP A 62 -6.98 5.59 -0.62
C TRP A 62 -5.98 5.04 0.41
N TRP A 63 -5.65 5.86 1.41
CA TRP A 63 -4.72 5.51 2.48
C TRP A 63 -5.32 4.44 3.39
N ILE A 64 -4.56 3.36 3.56
CA ILE A 64 -4.81 2.26 4.48
C ILE A 64 -3.65 2.22 5.47
N SER A 65 -3.91 2.54 6.73
CA SER A 65 -2.90 2.59 7.79
C SER A 65 -2.55 1.18 8.27
N MET A 66 -1.24 0.90 8.41
CA MET A 66 -0.68 -0.33 8.98
C MET A 66 -0.01 -0.08 10.34
N GLY A 67 -0.27 1.08 10.95
CA GLY A 67 0.40 1.57 12.15
C GLY A 67 1.85 2.02 11.94
N GLY A 68 2.36 2.80 12.90
CA GLY A 68 3.77 3.23 12.92
C GLY A 68 4.19 4.16 11.77
N GLY A 69 3.25 4.84 11.13
CA GLY A 69 3.50 5.76 10.01
C GLY A 69 3.61 5.09 8.63
N TYR A 70 3.35 3.78 8.54
CA TYR A 70 3.35 3.04 7.27
C TYR A 70 1.91 2.77 6.81
N GLY A 71 1.72 2.75 5.50
CA GLY A 71 0.42 2.45 4.92
C GLY A 71 0.51 2.02 3.47
N ILE A 72 -0.62 1.54 2.97
CA ILE A 72 -0.87 1.24 1.56
C ILE A 72 -1.66 2.42 1.00
N HIS A 73 -1.29 2.94 -0.18
CA HIS A 73 -1.99 4.06 -0.80
C HIS A 73 -1.79 4.11 -2.31
N GLU A 74 -2.61 4.88 -3.01
CA GLU A 74 -2.44 5.18 -4.44
C GLU A 74 -1.17 6.02 -4.68
N LEU A 75 -0.66 6.02 -5.90
CA LEU A 75 0.34 6.97 -6.38
C LEU A 75 0.11 8.40 -5.81
N PRO A 76 1.13 8.99 -5.16
CA PRO A 76 1.07 10.33 -4.59
C PRO A 76 0.51 11.38 -5.54
N GLU A 77 -0.25 12.32 -5.00
CA GLU A 77 -0.83 13.45 -5.72
C GLU A 77 -0.40 14.77 -5.08
N TRP A 78 0.20 15.67 -5.85
CA TRP A 78 0.62 16.98 -5.37
C TRP A 78 -0.55 17.98 -5.42
N PRO A 79 -0.51 19.08 -4.64
CA PRO A 79 -1.56 20.10 -4.66
C PRO A 79 -1.85 20.72 -6.04
N SER A 80 -0.89 20.64 -6.97
CA SER A 80 -1.07 21.06 -8.36
C SER A 80 -1.96 20.13 -9.19
N GLY A 81 -2.37 18.98 -8.64
CA GLY A 81 -3.08 17.91 -9.35
C GLY A 81 -2.16 16.94 -10.10
N TYR A 82 -0.85 17.18 -10.09
CA TYR A 82 0.13 16.23 -10.63
C TYR A 82 0.11 14.93 -9.80
N LYS A 83 0.09 13.78 -10.48
CA LYS A 83 0.21 12.45 -9.86
C LYS A 83 1.54 11.82 -10.21
N GLU A 84 2.09 11.04 -9.28
CA GLU A 84 3.31 10.28 -9.52
C GLU A 84 3.10 9.32 -10.71
N GLY A 85 4.13 9.16 -11.55
CA GLY A 85 4.06 8.30 -12.72
C GLY A 85 3.92 6.83 -12.35
N ALA A 86 3.01 6.13 -13.04
CA ALA A 86 2.80 4.69 -12.87
C ALA A 86 4.02 3.84 -13.29
N ASN A 87 4.97 4.43 -14.02
CA ASN A 87 6.25 3.81 -14.38
C ASN A 87 7.14 3.48 -13.16
N HIS A 88 6.79 3.94 -11.96
CA HIS A 88 7.46 3.57 -10.71
C HIS A 88 6.91 2.29 -10.07
N LEU A 89 5.75 1.78 -10.52
CA LEU A 89 5.22 0.50 -10.05
C LEU A 89 6.14 -0.65 -10.45
N GLY A 90 6.38 -1.59 -9.53
CA GLY A 90 7.31 -2.69 -9.71
C GLY A 90 8.76 -2.36 -9.34
N ILE A 91 9.05 -1.12 -8.93
CA ILE A 91 10.38 -0.68 -8.50
C ILE A 91 10.30 -0.15 -7.06
N PRO A 92 11.16 -0.59 -6.14
CA PRO A 92 11.19 -0.05 -4.77
C PRO A 92 11.71 1.40 -4.76
N VAL A 93 10.81 2.39 -4.75
CA VAL A 93 11.17 3.83 -4.79
C VAL A 93 10.55 4.65 -3.65
N SER A 94 9.69 4.05 -2.83
CA SER A 94 8.96 4.78 -1.79
C SER A 94 9.83 5.07 -0.55
N HIS A 95 9.26 5.84 0.39
CA HIS A 95 9.84 6.07 1.73
C HIS A 95 9.35 5.07 2.79
N GLY A 96 8.93 3.88 2.38
CA GLY A 96 8.52 2.78 3.26
C GLY A 96 7.07 2.36 3.10
N CYS A 97 6.20 3.24 2.59
CA CYS A 97 4.82 2.90 2.25
C CYS A 97 4.73 1.98 1.03
N VAL A 98 3.61 1.28 0.88
CA VAL A 98 3.35 0.41 -0.28
C VAL A 98 2.41 1.14 -1.24
N ARG A 99 2.90 1.48 -2.43
CA ARG A 99 2.14 2.24 -3.41
C ARG A 99 1.43 1.32 -4.39
N LEU A 100 0.17 1.62 -4.68
CA LEU A 100 -0.65 0.97 -5.69
C LEU A 100 -0.94 1.95 -6.84
N GLY A 101 -1.25 1.39 -8.02
CA GLY A 101 -1.71 2.18 -9.17
C GLY A 101 -3.12 2.74 -9.00
N ILE A 102 -3.51 3.60 -9.95
CA ILE A 102 -4.87 4.17 -10.03
C ILE A 102 -5.89 3.08 -10.33
N GLY A 103 -6.91 2.94 -9.48
CA GLY A 103 -7.91 1.87 -9.55
C GLY A 103 -7.65 0.75 -8.54
N PRO A 104 -6.52 0.00 -8.62
CA PRO A 104 -6.16 -0.99 -7.60
C PRO A 104 -6.16 -0.44 -6.17
N ALA A 105 -5.70 0.79 -5.96
CA ALA A 105 -5.70 1.40 -4.63
C ALA A 105 -7.11 1.51 -4.03
N GLU A 106 -8.08 2.02 -4.79
CA GLU A 106 -9.48 2.11 -4.37
C GLU A 106 -10.10 0.73 -4.12
N PHE A 107 -9.81 -0.24 -4.99
CA PHE A 107 -10.29 -1.61 -4.81
C PHE A 107 -9.77 -2.23 -3.51
N VAL A 108 -8.47 -2.15 -3.27
CA VAL A 108 -7.84 -2.70 -2.05
C VAL A 108 -8.38 -1.97 -0.82
N TYR A 109 -8.54 -0.65 -0.88
CA TYR A 109 -9.13 0.15 0.20
C TYR A 109 -10.52 -0.33 0.58
N ASN A 110 -11.42 -0.49 -0.39
CA ASN A 110 -12.79 -0.93 -0.13
C ASN A 110 -12.88 -2.40 0.30
N TRP A 111 -11.91 -3.23 -0.12
CA TRP A 111 -11.89 -4.65 0.21
C TRP A 111 -11.40 -4.95 1.64
N THR A 112 -10.63 -4.05 2.24
CA THR A 112 -9.84 -4.29 3.46
C THR A 112 -10.51 -3.68 4.70
N PRO A 113 -11.22 -4.43 5.54
CA PRO A 113 -11.71 -3.89 6.81
C PRO A 113 -10.56 -3.66 7.81
N ASP A 114 -10.77 -2.77 8.77
CA ASP A 114 -9.89 -2.63 9.94
C ASP A 114 -9.75 -3.99 10.67
N GLY A 115 -8.55 -4.27 11.18
CA GLY A 115 -8.19 -5.56 11.76
C GLY A 115 -7.65 -6.59 10.76
N THR A 116 -7.71 -6.32 9.45
CA THR A 116 -7.11 -7.19 8.43
C THR A 116 -5.61 -7.36 8.68
N GLN A 117 -5.12 -8.60 8.63
CA GLN A 117 -3.69 -8.89 8.76
C GLN A 117 -2.97 -8.63 7.44
N VAL A 118 -1.77 -8.06 7.53
CA VAL A 118 -0.87 -7.83 6.40
C VAL A 118 0.45 -8.53 6.68
N TYR A 119 0.82 -9.48 5.82
CA TYR A 119 2.08 -10.20 5.89
C TYR A 119 3.05 -9.63 4.87
N ILE A 120 4.19 -9.11 5.33
CA ILE A 120 5.19 -8.46 4.49
C ILE A 120 6.49 -9.27 4.54
N HIS A 121 6.92 -9.80 3.39
CA HIS A 121 8.08 -10.70 3.28
C HIS A 121 8.92 -10.42 2.03
N LYS A 122 10.03 -11.15 1.90
CA LYS A 122 10.97 -11.10 0.77
C LYS A 122 11.10 -12.49 0.16
#